data_AF-A0A3Q8UQL5-F1
#
_entry.id   AF-A0A3Q8UQL5-F1
#
_cell.length_a   1.000
_cell.length_b   1.000
_cell.length_c   1.000
_cell.angle_alpha   90.00
_cell.angle_beta   90.00
_cell.angle_gamma   90.00
#
_symmetry.space_group_name_H-M   'P 1'
#
loop_
_entity.id
_entity.type
_entity.pdbx_description
1 polymer ?
#
loop_
_entity_poly.entity_id
_entity_poly.type
_entity_poly.pdbx_seq_one_letter_code
_entity_poly.pdbx_strand_id
1 'polypeptide(L)'
;MAEDLFDALLVHDTWDDDGYRTMFTLRVHTREGWVEVGTVKIGHVATDGEDFGNYLLPERFSRLDSSRYFSVGQDESYYYTLSEIPGAVREEVLTALRDIAYDEDSFRLARNQNVTRTSLLRFVKMSTVRGQLRRIARGGARRVSFDIAYEPPLPPAMASVRFEFKVEPGSRPASNVHALTGRNGVGKSYVLSHLARAVAAVEPQIVELGRITEYGREGRSFNNLVAVSFSAFDDFPLVEGDEMFIASYVGLRVQGSRSPRFKTPGGLRKDFAQAMKACLTRERSPQWIRALRTLDYPGSGLLEEGWLENFENTASLNSRENKARQLFRRLSAGHRLVLLTMSRLIEHVSERTLVIIDEPETHLHPPLLSAFMRALSDLLAERNGLAIVATHSPVVLQEIPAHCVWKLWRYGGQLGAAQPRIETYGENVGVLTHEVFGLELTEAGFLHELRRLVDVGYSYDAVLEHFSGRLGSEAQLVLSALLGQRDDVEGHG
;
A
#
# COMPACT_ATOMS: atom_id res chain seq x y z
N MET A 1 20.63 18.08 -40.85
CA MET A 1 19.68 17.77 -39.77
C MET A 1 20.20 18.53 -38.56
N ALA A 2 19.47 19.52 -38.07
CA ALA A 2 19.90 20.26 -36.89
C ALA A 2 19.88 19.27 -35.71
N GLU A 3 21.04 19.04 -35.09
CA GLU A 3 21.08 18.46 -33.75
C GLU A 3 20.19 19.35 -32.88
N ASP A 4 19.12 18.80 -32.33
CA ASP A 4 18.26 19.49 -31.39
C ASP A 4 19.08 19.72 -30.10
N LEU A 5 19.89 20.78 -30.12
CA LEU A 5 20.63 21.28 -28.96
C LEU A 5 19.62 21.65 -27.89
N PHE A 6 19.55 20.84 -26.84
CA PHE A 6 18.83 21.15 -25.62
C PHE A 6 19.84 21.56 -24.53
N ASP A 7 19.46 22.55 -23.72
CA ASP A 7 20.23 22.94 -22.55
C ASP A 7 19.64 22.27 -21.31
N ALA A 8 20.49 21.81 -20.39
CA ALA A 8 20.07 21.26 -19.12
C ALA A 8 20.69 22.04 -17.96
N LEU A 9 19.90 22.28 -16.91
CA LEU A 9 20.31 22.98 -15.70
C LEU A 9 20.12 22.08 -14.49
N LEU A 10 21.17 21.97 -13.67
CA LEU A 10 21.11 21.37 -12.35
C LEU A 10 21.03 22.49 -11.31
N VAL A 11 19.91 22.56 -10.60
CA VAL A 11 19.70 23.52 -9.50
C VAL A 11 19.98 22.81 -8.19
N HIS A 12 20.97 23.28 -7.43
CA HIS A 12 21.32 22.72 -6.13
C HIS A 12 20.16 22.86 -5.13
N ASP A 13 19.94 21.81 -4.35
CA ASP A 13 19.07 21.88 -3.17
C ASP A 13 19.90 22.21 -1.92
N THR A 14 19.27 22.65 -0.82
CA THR A 14 19.95 22.90 0.46
C THR A 14 19.88 21.70 1.40
N TRP A 15 19.24 20.61 0.98
CA TRP A 15 19.14 19.37 1.74
C TRP A 15 20.50 18.70 1.98
N ASP A 16 20.76 18.34 3.23
CA ASP A 16 21.96 17.66 3.68
C ASP A 16 21.61 16.23 4.14
N ASP A 17 22.19 15.23 3.48
CA ASP A 17 22.04 13.82 3.81
C ASP A 17 23.24 13.32 4.61
N ASP A 18 23.28 13.58 5.93
CA ASP A 18 24.31 13.04 6.81
C ASP A 18 25.74 13.46 6.40
N GLY A 19 25.90 14.74 6.04
CA GLY A 19 27.15 15.32 5.56
C GLY A 19 27.32 15.27 4.04
N TYR A 20 26.40 14.64 3.31
CA TYR A 20 26.43 14.56 1.84
C TYR A 20 25.51 15.59 1.19
N ARG A 21 26.09 16.45 0.35
CA ARG A 21 25.36 17.39 -0.53
C ARG A 21 25.32 16.88 -1.95
N THR A 22 24.38 15.98 -2.23
CA THR A 22 24.28 15.28 -3.52
C THR A 22 23.03 15.64 -4.31
N MET A 23 22.13 16.46 -3.76
CA MET A 23 20.76 16.62 -4.29
C MET A 23 20.63 17.83 -5.23
N PHE A 24 20.03 17.58 -6.40
CA PHE A 24 19.81 18.57 -7.44
C PHE A 24 18.42 18.43 -8.04
N THR A 25 17.87 19.53 -8.54
CA THR A 25 16.71 19.53 -9.44
C THR A 25 17.20 19.66 -10.87
N LEU A 26 16.84 18.70 -11.73
CA LEU A 26 17.11 18.79 -13.16
C LEU A 26 15.98 19.56 -13.87
N ARG A 27 16.38 20.52 -14.69
CA ARG A 27 15.51 21.21 -15.66
C ARG A 27 16.11 21.09 -17.05
N VAL A 28 15.26 20.85 -18.05
CA VAL A 28 15.68 20.74 -19.44
C VAL A 28 14.94 21.78 -20.26
N HIS A 29 15.67 22.51 -21.11
CA HIS A 29 15.11 23.48 -22.02
C HIS A 29 14.70 22.79 -23.33
N THR A 30 13.40 22.78 -23.61
CA THR A 30 12.83 22.26 -24.85
C THR A 30 12.37 23.42 -25.74
N ARG A 31 11.87 23.11 -26.94
CA ARG A 31 11.28 24.13 -27.84
C ARG A 31 10.08 24.86 -27.23
N GLU A 32 9.40 24.25 -26.26
CA GLU A 32 8.22 24.80 -25.58
C GLU A 32 8.58 25.54 -24.28
N GLY A 33 9.86 25.54 -23.89
CA GLY A 33 10.39 26.21 -22.71
C GLY A 33 11.05 25.25 -21.72
N TRP A 34 11.26 25.72 -20.49
CA TRP A 34 11.86 24.92 -19.43
C TRP A 34 10.89 23.89 -18.87
N VAL A 35 11.25 22.62 -18.99
CA VAL A 35 10.58 21.49 -18.35
C VAL A 35 11.34 21.11 -17.10
N GLU A 36 10.67 21.13 -15.96
CA GLU A 36 11.24 20.61 -14.72
C GLU A 36 11.09 19.09 -14.68
N VAL A 37 12.23 18.39 -14.71
CA VAL A 37 12.25 16.93 -14.82
C VAL A 37 12.01 16.27 -13.46
N GLY A 38 12.67 16.78 -12.42
CA GLY A 38 12.57 16.26 -11.06
C GLY A 38 13.93 16.21 -10.35
N THR A 39 13.97 15.52 -9.21
CA THR A 39 15.18 15.45 -8.38
C THR A 39 16.10 14.32 -8.80
N VAL A 40 17.38 14.64 -8.91
CA VAL A 40 18.48 13.71 -9.14
C VAL A 40 19.50 13.86 -8.04
N LYS A 41 20.03 12.73 -7.54
CA LYS A 41 21.20 12.76 -6.66
C LYS A 41 22.43 12.34 -7.44
N ILE A 42 23.51 13.11 -7.30
CA ILE A 42 24.78 12.89 -7.98
C ILE A 42 25.84 12.62 -6.92
N GLY A 43 26.39 11.41 -6.94
CA GLY A 43 27.47 10.97 -6.07
C GLY A 43 28.81 10.96 -6.82
N HIS A 44 29.89 10.89 -6.05
CA HIS A 44 31.23 10.70 -6.58
C HIS A 44 32.04 9.68 -5.78
N VAL A 45 33.03 9.08 -6.42
CA VAL A 45 34.02 8.23 -5.76
C VAL A 45 34.93 9.09 -4.91
N ALA A 46 35.12 8.71 -3.65
CA ALA A 46 36.03 9.39 -2.73
C ALA A 46 37.47 9.30 -3.23
N THR A 47 38.21 10.41 -3.19
CA THR A 47 39.68 10.38 -3.25
C THR A 47 40.25 10.76 -1.88
N ASP A 48 41.46 10.30 -1.56
CA ASP A 48 42.07 10.52 -0.24
C ASP A 48 42.12 12.03 0.11
N GLY A 49 41.44 12.42 1.19
CA GLY A 49 41.40 13.79 1.69
C GLY A 49 40.26 14.68 1.17
N GLU A 50 39.34 14.16 0.34
CA GLU A 50 38.16 14.93 -0.10
C GLU A 50 37.05 14.97 0.95
N ASP A 51 36.49 16.18 1.15
CA ASP A 51 35.34 16.43 2.01
C ASP A 51 34.04 16.30 1.19
N PHE A 52 33.20 15.34 1.57
CA PHE A 52 31.92 15.06 0.92
C PHE A 52 30.85 16.14 1.14
N GLY A 53 31.13 17.13 2.00
CA GLY A 53 30.23 18.25 2.29
C GLY A 53 30.08 19.29 1.18
N ASN A 54 30.93 19.25 0.13
CA ASN A 54 30.92 20.23 -0.95
C ASN A 54 30.42 19.67 -2.29
N TYR A 55 29.72 20.52 -3.04
CA TYR A 55 29.34 20.26 -4.42
C TYR A 55 30.58 20.30 -5.32
N LEU A 56 31.06 19.13 -5.76
CA LEU A 56 32.27 19.01 -6.59
C LEU A 56 31.99 18.99 -8.11
N LEU A 57 30.81 19.45 -8.55
CA LEU A 57 30.47 19.46 -9.98
C LEU A 57 31.07 20.69 -10.70
N PRO A 58 31.58 20.53 -11.94
CA PRO A 58 31.93 21.66 -12.79
C PRO A 58 30.70 22.55 -13.06
N GLU A 59 30.91 23.87 -13.16
CA GLU A 59 29.81 24.81 -13.49
C GLU A 59 29.14 24.51 -14.84
N ARG A 60 29.90 23.94 -15.79
CA ARG A 60 29.41 23.50 -17.10
C ARG A 60 30.12 22.22 -17.52
N PHE A 61 29.38 21.27 -18.09
CA PHE A 61 29.91 20.03 -18.63
C PHE A 61 28.97 19.48 -19.71
N SER A 62 29.52 18.72 -20.66
CA SER A 62 28.74 17.92 -21.62
C SER A 62 28.48 16.50 -21.13
N ARG A 63 29.40 15.97 -20.31
CA ARG A 63 29.29 14.64 -19.68
C ARG A 63 30.15 14.60 -18.42
N LEU A 64 29.66 13.93 -17.38
CA LEU A 64 30.41 13.68 -16.16
C LEU A 64 31.46 12.59 -16.37
N ASP A 65 32.58 12.72 -15.66
CA ASP A 65 33.69 11.76 -15.67
C ASP A 65 33.21 10.36 -15.23
N SER A 66 33.31 9.38 -16.13
CA SER A 66 32.91 7.99 -15.90
C SER A 66 33.63 7.30 -14.75
N SER A 67 34.84 7.75 -14.41
CA SER A 67 35.64 7.15 -13.34
C SER A 67 35.27 7.69 -11.97
N ARG A 68 34.59 8.85 -11.93
CA ARG A 68 34.38 9.62 -10.70
C ARG A 68 32.92 9.78 -10.32
N TYR A 69 32.01 10.02 -11.26
CA TYR A 69 30.63 10.44 -10.94
C TYR A 69 29.59 9.41 -11.37
N PHE A 70 28.48 9.40 -10.65
CA PHE A 70 27.30 8.59 -10.94
C PHE A 70 26.04 9.28 -10.38
N SER A 71 24.89 9.06 -11.01
CA SER A 71 23.63 9.68 -10.60
C SER A 71 22.49 8.69 -10.44
N VAL A 72 21.45 9.10 -9.73
CA VAL A 72 20.17 8.40 -9.73
C VAL A 72 19.00 9.37 -9.52
N GLY A 73 18.01 9.32 -10.42
CA GLY A 73 16.71 9.96 -10.21
C GLY A 73 16.02 9.43 -8.95
N GLN A 74 15.38 10.31 -8.19
CA GLN A 74 14.84 9.97 -6.86
C GLN A 74 13.42 9.37 -6.87
N ASP A 75 12.76 9.33 -8.03
CA ASP A 75 11.39 8.83 -8.20
C ASP A 75 11.15 8.40 -9.66
N GLU A 76 10.16 7.56 -9.94
CA GLU A 76 9.88 7.14 -11.31
C GLU A 76 9.42 8.29 -12.21
N SER A 77 8.84 9.36 -11.63
CA SER A 77 8.46 10.57 -12.35
C SER A 77 9.65 11.24 -13.04
N TYR A 78 10.86 11.18 -12.48
CA TYR A 78 12.07 11.73 -13.11
C TYR A 78 12.32 11.11 -14.50
N TYR A 79 12.31 9.77 -14.56
CA TYR A 79 12.57 9.04 -15.80
C TYR A 79 11.37 9.12 -16.75
N TYR A 80 10.15 9.13 -16.21
CA TYR A 80 8.93 9.28 -16.99
C TYR A 80 8.89 10.65 -17.67
N THR A 81 9.13 11.74 -16.95
CA THR A 81 9.17 13.10 -17.53
C THR A 81 10.24 13.21 -18.60
N LEU A 82 11.43 12.62 -18.42
CA LEU A 82 12.43 12.55 -19.49
C LEU A 82 11.93 11.78 -20.71
N SER A 83 11.17 10.70 -20.52
CA SER A 83 10.61 9.93 -21.65
C SER A 83 9.50 10.65 -22.42
N GLU A 84 8.83 11.62 -21.79
CA GLU A 84 7.82 12.45 -22.47
C GLU A 84 8.45 13.58 -23.31
N ILE A 85 9.73 13.90 -23.08
CA ILE A 85 10.44 14.89 -23.90
C ILE A 85 10.83 14.24 -25.24
N PRO A 86 10.41 14.81 -26.38
CA PRO A 86 10.71 14.24 -27.70
C PRO A 86 12.21 14.20 -28.01
N GLY A 87 12.62 13.23 -28.84
CA GLY A 87 13.99 13.09 -29.32
C GLY A 87 14.88 12.23 -28.42
N ALA A 88 16.20 12.39 -28.55
CA ALA A 88 17.20 11.61 -27.81
C ALA A 88 17.56 12.22 -26.44
N VAL A 89 16.79 13.21 -25.97
CA VAL A 89 17.06 13.98 -24.74
C VAL A 89 17.21 13.04 -23.53
N ARG A 90 16.33 12.04 -23.41
CA ARG A 90 16.41 11.05 -22.33
C ARG A 90 17.75 10.31 -22.34
N GLU A 91 18.11 9.70 -23.47
CA GLU A 91 19.36 8.94 -23.56
C GLU A 91 20.57 9.83 -23.32
N GLU A 92 20.58 11.04 -23.89
CA GLU A 92 21.69 11.98 -23.78
C GLU A 92 21.87 12.49 -22.34
N VAL A 93 20.79 12.91 -21.67
CA VAL A 93 20.83 13.36 -20.27
C VAL A 93 21.29 12.22 -19.35
N LEU A 94 20.69 11.04 -19.45
CA LEU A 94 21.02 9.91 -18.57
C LEU A 94 22.46 9.43 -18.78
N THR A 95 22.94 9.47 -20.03
CA THR A 95 24.35 9.16 -20.34
C THR A 95 25.29 10.25 -19.84
N ALA A 96 24.92 11.52 -19.99
CA ALA A 96 25.72 12.66 -19.54
C ALA A 96 25.89 12.68 -18.02
N LEU A 97 24.83 12.34 -17.27
CA LEU A 97 24.82 12.32 -15.81
C LEU A 97 25.33 11.01 -15.19
N ARG A 98 25.64 9.99 -16.00
CA ARG A 98 26.09 8.67 -15.54
C ARG A 98 25.05 8.00 -14.64
N ASP A 99 23.81 7.95 -15.13
CA ASP A 99 22.69 7.43 -14.36
C ASP A 99 22.77 5.91 -14.17
N ILE A 100 22.73 5.46 -12.92
CA ILE A 100 22.90 4.05 -12.55
C ILE A 100 21.69 3.17 -12.89
N ALA A 101 20.51 3.75 -13.11
CA ALA A 101 19.36 3.00 -13.57
C ALA A 101 19.50 2.70 -15.07
N TYR A 102 20.01 3.66 -15.85
CA TYR A 102 20.24 3.54 -17.28
C TYR A 102 21.48 2.71 -17.64
N ASP A 103 22.64 3.09 -17.08
CA ASP A 103 23.97 2.56 -17.42
C ASP A 103 24.47 1.51 -16.41
N GLU A 104 24.88 0.35 -16.91
CA GLU A 104 25.32 -0.79 -16.08
C GLU A 104 26.71 -0.57 -15.48
N ASP A 105 27.60 0.12 -16.19
CA ASP A 105 28.96 0.37 -15.69
C ASP A 105 28.95 1.42 -14.58
N SER A 106 28.16 2.49 -14.73
CA SER A 106 27.87 3.44 -13.65
C SER A 106 27.27 2.75 -12.42
N PHE A 107 26.35 1.79 -12.62
CA PHE A 107 25.80 0.99 -11.53
C PHE A 107 26.86 0.17 -10.78
N ARG A 108 27.76 -0.50 -11.51
CA ARG A 108 28.85 -1.30 -10.93
C ARG A 108 29.84 -0.45 -10.14
N LEU A 109 30.10 0.77 -10.60
CA LEU A 109 30.93 1.74 -9.89
C LEU A 109 30.25 2.19 -8.59
N ALA A 110 28.99 2.63 -8.68
CA ALA A 110 28.25 3.23 -7.59
C ALA A 110 27.96 2.24 -6.45
N ARG A 111 27.65 0.97 -6.74
CA ARG A 111 27.18 0.00 -5.73
C ARG A 111 28.15 -0.23 -4.55
N ASN A 112 29.44 0.02 -4.77
CA ASN A 112 30.50 -0.19 -3.77
C ASN A 112 30.79 1.08 -2.94
N GLN A 113 30.17 2.21 -3.26
CA GLN A 113 30.46 3.49 -2.61
C GLN A 113 29.52 3.73 -1.41
N ASN A 114 30.08 4.28 -0.32
CA ASN A 114 29.29 4.61 0.88
C ASN A 114 28.20 5.66 0.60
N VAL A 115 28.53 6.71 -0.17
CA VAL A 115 27.59 7.78 -0.58
C VAL A 115 26.35 7.23 -1.28
N THR A 116 26.48 6.09 -1.98
CA THR A 116 25.35 5.44 -2.64
C THR A 116 24.34 4.94 -1.62
N ARG A 117 24.80 4.29 -0.54
CA ARG A 117 23.94 3.72 0.50
C ARG A 117 23.39 4.79 1.45
N THR A 118 24.23 5.75 1.85
CA THR A 118 23.87 6.77 2.86
C THR A 118 23.02 7.90 2.30
N SER A 119 23.26 8.30 1.03
CA SER A 119 22.64 9.47 0.42
C SER A 119 21.76 9.12 -0.80
N LEU A 120 22.32 8.56 -1.87
CA LEU A 120 21.58 8.36 -3.14
C LEU A 120 20.39 7.42 -2.98
N LEU A 121 20.55 6.35 -2.21
CA LEU A 121 19.54 5.30 -1.98
C LEU A 121 18.88 5.39 -0.59
N ARG A 122 19.01 6.53 0.09
CA ARG A 122 18.40 6.75 1.42
C ARG A 122 16.88 6.49 1.41
N PHE A 123 16.21 6.94 0.35
CA PHE A 123 14.76 6.80 0.19
C PHE A 123 14.36 5.97 -1.03
N VAL A 124 15.32 5.56 -1.87
CA VAL A 124 15.10 4.74 -3.07
C VAL A 124 15.74 3.37 -2.87
N LYS A 125 14.98 2.30 -3.07
CA LYS A 125 15.49 0.93 -2.91
C LYS A 125 16.31 0.51 -4.13
N MET A 126 17.35 -0.27 -3.90
CA MET A 126 18.21 -0.82 -4.96
C MET A 126 17.42 -1.69 -5.97
N SER A 127 16.43 -2.46 -5.49
CA SER A 127 15.53 -3.24 -6.33
C SER A 127 14.69 -2.35 -7.26
N THR A 128 14.24 -1.18 -6.78
CA THR A 128 13.53 -0.18 -7.59
C THR A 128 14.43 0.39 -8.69
N VAL A 129 15.70 0.66 -8.40
CA VAL A 129 16.68 1.13 -9.39
C VAL A 129 16.86 0.11 -10.52
N ARG A 130 17.14 -1.15 -10.18
CA ARG A 130 17.37 -2.23 -11.17
C ARG A 130 16.11 -2.66 -11.91
N GLY A 131 14.94 -2.51 -11.29
CA GLY A 131 13.64 -2.87 -11.85
C GLY A 131 12.96 -1.70 -12.55
N GLN A 132 12.14 -0.95 -11.80
CA GLN A 132 11.28 0.11 -12.32
C GLN A 132 12.06 1.20 -13.05
N LEU A 133 13.04 1.81 -12.36
CA LEU A 133 13.71 3.01 -12.87
C LEU A 133 14.50 2.67 -14.12
N ARG A 134 15.24 1.56 -14.12
CA ARG A 134 15.95 1.05 -15.30
C ARG A 134 15.01 0.79 -16.47
N ARG A 135 13.85 0.19 -16.22
CA ARG A 135 12.87 -0.09 -17.26
C ARG A 135 12.39 1.21 -17.92
N ILE A 136 12.03 2.23 -17.14
CA ILE A 136 11.55 3.52 -17.66
C ILE A 136 12.71 4.29 -18.33
N ALA A 137 13.89 4.29 -17.72
CA ALA A 137 15.10 4.89 -18.27
C ALA A 137 15.43 4.35 -19.67
N ARG A 138 15.13 3.08 -19.94
CA ARG A 138 15.32 2.41 -21.23
C ARG A 138 14.08 2.42 -22.13
N GLY A 139 13.07 3.23 -21.81
CA GLY A 139 11.86 3.42 -22.61
C GLY A 139 10.76 2.38 -22.45
N GLY A 140 10.84 1.55 -21.41
CA GLY A 140 9.75 0.65 -21.03
C GLY A 140 8.64 1.36 -20.26
N ALA A 141 7.52 0.64 -20.04
CA ALA A 141 6.33 1.19 -19.40
C ALA A 141 6.54 1.61 -17.93
N ARG A 142 5.92 2.72 -17.53
CA ARG A 142 5.91 3.22 -16.14
C ARG A 142 5.25 2.26 -15.16
N ARG A 143 4.10 1.69 -15.56
CA ARG A 143 3.32 0.74 -14.78
C ARG A 143 3.09 -0.52 -15.59
N VAL A 144 3.15 -1.67 -14.93
CA VAL A 144 2.96 -2.98 -15.54
C VAL A 144 1.90 -3.76 -14.76
N SER A 145 1.10 -4.52 -15.49
CA SER A 145 0.24 -5.52 -14.86
C SER A 145 1.09 -6.60 -14.22
N PHE A 146 0.63 -7.15 -13.10
CA PHE A 146 1.19 -8.38 -12.56
C PHE A 146 0.07 -9.26 -12.03
N ASP A 147 0.28 -10.56 -12.17
CA ASP A 147 -0.68 -11.62 -11.89
C ASP A 147 0.04 -12.68 -11.07
N ILE A 148 -0.35 -12.78 -9.80
CA ILE A 148 0.31 -13.61 -8.82
C ILE A 148 -0.71 -14.60 -8.27
N ALA A 149 -0.38 -15.88 -8.37
CA ALA A 149 -1.13 -16.92 -7.71
C ALA A 149 -0.42 -17.36 -6.42
N TYR A 150 -1.19 -17.55 -5.35
CA TYR A 150 -0.71 -18.14 -4.10
C TYR A 150 -1.51 -19.38 -3.74
N GLU A 151 -0.79 -20.47 -3.48
CA GLU A 151 -1.34 -21.73 -3.00
C GLU A 151 -0.79 -21.97 -1.59
N PRO A 152 -1.58 -21.79 -0.51
CA PRO A 152 -1.12 -22.03 0.84
C PRO A 152 -0.77 -23.51 1.05
N PRO A 153 0.10 -23.81 2.02
CA PRO A 153 0.45 -25.18 2.35
C PRO A 153 -0.79 -25.88 2.94
N LEU A 154 -1.18 -27.00 2.33
CA LEU A 154 -2.33 -27.79 2.76
C LEU A 154 -1.87 -29.22 3.08
N PRO A 155 -2.47 -29.89 4.08
CA PRO A 155 -2.24 -31.31 4.30
C PRO A 155 -2.57 -32.12 3.03
N PRO A 156 -1.88 -33.24 2.77
CA PRO A 156 -2.03 -34.02 1.53
C PRO A 156 -3.46 -34.50 1.21
N ALA A 157 -4.36 -34.50 2.20
CA ALA A 157 -5.74 -34.96 2.09
C ALA A 157 -6.76 -33.83 1.78
N MET A 158 -6.32 -32.59 1.55
CA MET A 158 -7.21 -31.46 1.25
C MET A 158 -7.06 -30.97 -0.19
N ALA A 159 -8.16 -30.51 -0.78
CA ALA A 159 -8.14 -29.83 -2.07
C ALA A 159 -7.34 -28.51 -1.95
N SER A 160 -6.39 -28.30 -2.87
CA SER A 160 -5.59 -27.08 -2.90
C SER A 160 -6.44 -25.86 -3.23
N VAL A 161 -6.43 -24.85 -2.38
CA VAL A 161 -7.00 -23.53 -2.69
C VAL A 161 -5.94 -22.73 -3.44
N ARG A 162 -6.33 -22.04 -4.53
CA ARG A 162 -5.45 -21.16 -5.29
C ARG A 162 -6.07 -19.76 -5.30
N PHE A 163 -5.37 -18.81 -4.68
CA PHE A 163 -5.75 -17.39 -4.70
C PHE A 163 -5.05 -16.71 -5.86
N GLU A 164 -5.80 -16.03 -6.71
CA GLU A 164 -5.25 -15.25 -7.82
C GLU A 164 -5.39 -13.76 -7.49
N PHE A 165 -4.28 -13.03 -7.59
CA PHE A 165 -4.17 -11.60 -7.31
C PHE A 165 -3.66 -10.90 -8.56
N LYS A 166 -4.60 -10.32 -9.31
CA LYS A 166 -4.32 -9.58 -10.53
C LYS A 166 -4.41 -8.07 -10.28
N VAL A 167 -3.40 -7.34 -10.73
CA VAL A 167 -3.38 -5.87 -10.72
C VAL A 167 -3.31 -5.37 -12.16
N GLU A 168 -4.35 -4.66 -12.58
CA GLU A 168 -4.48 -4.04 -13.90
C GLU A 168 -4.34 -2.51 -13.78
N PRO A 169 -3.21 -1.92 -14.23
CA PRO A 169 -3.03 -0.48 -14.20
C PRO A 169 -4.12 0.25 -14.99
N GLY A 170 -4.80 1.19 -14.33
CA GLY A 170 -5.83 2.02 -14.96
C GLY A 170 -7.26 1.46 -14.89
N SER A 171 -7.48 0.28 -14.29
CA SER A 171 -8.83 -0.28 -14.12
C SER A 171 -9.75 0.61 -13.27
N ARG A 172 -11.06 0.52 -13.54
CA ARG A 172 -12.13 1.24 -12.82
C ARG A 172 -13.32 0.29 -12.58
N PRO A 173 -13.61 -0.13 -11.32
CA PRO A 173 -12.85 0.10 -10.10
C PRO A 173 -11.40 -0.41 -10.15
N ALA A 174 -10.56 0.09 -9.24
CA ALA A 174 -9.15 -0.26 -9.21
C ALA A 174 -8.95 -1.70 -8.68
N SER A 175 -7.99 -2.44 -9.23
CA SER A 175 -7.75 -3.88 -8.95
C SER A 175 -6.53 -4.14 -8.06
N ASN A 176 -6.02 -3.10 -7.40
CA ASN A 176 -4.78 -3.10 -6.62
C ASN A 176 -5.00 -3.35 -5.12
N VAL A 177 -6.24 -3.52 -4.67
CA VAL A 177 -6.59 -3.94 -3.31
C VAL A 177 -7.45 -5.18 -3.42
N HIS A 178 -7.00 -6.26 -2.80
CA HIS A 178 -7.71 -7.53 -2.70
C HIS A 178 -8.12 -7.78 -1.26
N ALA A 179 -9.24 -8.46 -1.06
CA ALA A 179 -9.74 -8.81 0.27
C ALA A 179 -9.86 -10.32 0.46
N LEU A 180 -9.43 -10.80 1.62
CA LEU A 180 -9.81 -12.10 2.17
C LEU A 180 -10.90 -11.84 3.20
N THR A 181 -12.08 -12.43 3.02
CA THR A 181 -13.22 -12.29 3.92
C THR A 181 -13.81 -13.64 4.29
N GLY A 182 -14.71 -13.68 5.27
CA GLY A 182 -15.31 -14.90 5.80
C GLY A 182 -15.25 -14.98 7.31
N ARG A 183 -15.83 -16.05 7.86
CA ARG A 183 -16.08 -16.26 9.30
C ARG A 183 -14.82 -16.15 10.17
N ASN A 184 -14.99 -15.94 11.48
CA ASN A 184 -13.87 -15.97 12.42
C ASN A 184 -13.21 -17.35 12.42
N GLY A 185 -11.88 -17.42 12.46
CA GLY A 185 -11.16 -18.69 12.53
C GLY A 185 -11.10 -19.52 11.23
N VAL A 186 -11.57 -19.01 10.09
CA VAL A 186 -11.45 -19.71 8.79
C VAL A 186 -10.03 -19.71 8.21
N GLY A 187 -9.09 -18.95 8.81
CA GLY A 187 -7.69 -18.96 8.40
C GLY A 187 -7.23 -17.75 7.55
N LYS A 188 -7.95 -16.62 7.56
CA LYS A 188 -7.52 -15.40 6.85
C LYS A 188 -6.12 -14.92 7.26
N SER A 189 -5.91 -14.68 8.55
CA SER A 189 -4.60 -14.28 9.09
C SER A 189 -3.53 -15.36 8.89
N TYR A 190 -3.92 -16.65 8.85
CA TYR A 190 -3.01 -17.74 8.50
C TYR A 190 -2.50 -17.62 7.06
N VAL A 191 -3.40 -17.45 6.09
CA VAL A 191 -3.06 -17.25 4.67
C VAL A 191 -2.18 -16.01 4.50
N LEU A 192 -2.55 -14.89 5.11
CA LEU A 192 -1.76 -13.65 5.06
C LEU A 192 -0.36 -13.81 5.66
N SER A 193 -0.26 -14.44 6.83
CA SER A 193 1.01 -14.69 7.52
C SER A 193 1.95 -15.59 6.70
N HIS A 194 1.41 -16.66 6.10
CA HIS A 194 2.22 -17.57 5.29
C HIS A 194 2.63 -16.92 3.97
N LEU A 195 1.74 -16.17 3.32
CA LEU A 195 2.08 -15.39 2.13
C LEU A 195 3.17 -14.35 2.45
N ALA A 196 3.06 -13.62 3.55
CA ALA A 196 4.06 -12.66 3.99
C ALA A 196 5.45 -13.29 4.12
N ARG A 197 5.52 -14.47 4.77
CA ARG A 197 6.75 -15.23 4.96
C ARG A 197 7.28 -15.79 3.63
N ALA A 198 6.40 -16.34 2.78
CA ALA A 198 6.77 -16.88 1.48
C ALA A 198 7.37 -15.80 0.57
N VAL A 199 6.82 -14.59 0.58
CA VAL A 199 7.30 -13.45 -0.21
C VAL A 199 8.67 -12.96 0.26
N ALA A 200 8.89 -12.97 1.58
CA ALA A 200 10.14 -12.47 2.15
C ALA A 200 11.28 -13.50 2.17
N ALA A 201 10.97 -14.80 2.11
CA ALA A 201 11.97 -15.85 2.09
C ALA A 201 12.87 -15.74 0.85
N VAL A 202 14.18 -15.95 1.05
CA VAL A 202 15.16 -16.04 -0.05
C VAL A 202 14.85 -17.25 -0.93
N GLU A 203 14.61 -18.39 -0.28
CA GLU A 203 14.16 -19.64 -0.87
C GLU A 203 12.91 -20.08 -0.11
N PRO A 204 11.70 -19.86 -0.65
CA PRO A 204 10.48 -20.23 0.03
C PRO A 204 10.39 -21.76 0.14
N GLN A 205 10.27 -22.25 1.36
CA GLN A 205 10.00 -23.67 1.61
C GLN A 205 8.55 -23.99 1.21
N ILE A 206 8.36 -24.48 -0.01
CA ILE A 206 7.02 -24.68 -0.62
C ILE A 206 6.11 -25.53 0.28
N VAL A 207 6.67 -26.55 0.94
CA VAL A 207 5.92 -27.44 1.84
C VAL A 207 5.41 -26.71 3.08
N GLU A 208 6.18 -25.76 3.61
CA GLU A 208 5.85 -25.06 4.86
C GLU A 208 5.09 -23.75 4.66
N LEU A 209 5.36 -23.04 3.56
CA LEU A 209 4.87 -21.68 3.32
C LEU A 209 3.94 -21.58 2.12
N GLY A 210 3.83 -22.64 1.32
CA GLY A 210 3.04 -22.65 0.09
C GLY A 210 3.83 -22.17 -1.13
N ARG A 211 3.15 -22.13 -2.28
CA ARG A 211 3.74 -21.80 -3.58
C ARG A 211 3.24 -20.45 -4.07
N ILE A 212 4.16 -19.57 -4.46
CA ILE A 212 3.87 -18.34 -5.20
C ILE A 212 4.24 -18.57 -6.67
N THR A 213 3.33 -18.24 -7.58
CA THR A 213 3.55 -18.35 -9.03
C THR A 213 3.26 -17.00 -9.69
N GLU A 214 4.23 -16.48 -10.45
CA GLU A 214 4.06 -15.31 -11.33
C GLU A 214 4.66 -15.68 -12.70
N TYR A 215 3.88 -15.54 -13.77
CA TYR A 215 4.34 -15.88 -15.12
C TYR A 215 5.11 -14.72 -15.75
N GLY A 216 6.17 -15.04 -16.50
CA GLY A 216 6.90 -14.05 -17.31
C GLY A 216 7.90 -13.18 -16.55
N ARG A 217 8.29 -13.57 -15.32
CA ARG A 217 9.32 -12.89 -14.55
C ARG A 217 10.29 -13.89 -13.92
N GLU A 218 11.58 -13.58 -13.99
CA GLU A 218 12.63 -14.28 -13.24
C GLU A 218 12.86 -13.59 -11.88
N GLY A 219 13.01 -14.37 -10.81
CA GLY A 219 13.28 -13.87 -9.46
C GLY A 219 12.03 -13.70 -8.58
N ARG A 220 12.12 -12.84 -7.55
CA ARG A 220 11.02 -12.61 -6.59
C ARG A 220 9.89 -11.79 -7.22
N SER A 221 8.64 -12.18 -6.92
CA SER A 221 7.46 -11.49 -7.43
C SER A 221 7.24 -10.10 -6.85
N PHE A 222 7.66 -9.88 -5.60
CA PHE A 222 7.59 -8.58 -4.94
C PHE A 222 8.98 -8.03 -4.65
N ASN A 223 9.11 -6.71 -4.67
CA ASN A 223 10.36 -6.02 -4.35
C ASN A 223 10.51 -5.75 -2.85
N ASN A 224 9.40 -5.71 -2.12
CA ASN A 224 9.34 -5.48 -0.68
C ASN A 224 7.94 -5.80 -0.12
N LEU A 225 7.89 -5.91 1.21
CA LEU A 225 6.66 -6.16 1.98
C LEU A 225 6.44 -5.03 2.98
N VAL A 226 5.18 -4.60 3.13
CA VAL A 226 4.75 -3.76 4.25
C VAL A 226 3.59 -4.45 4.96
N ALA A 227 3.82 -4.90 6.19
CA ALA A 227 2.80 -5.51 7.02
C ALA A 227 2.22 -4.45 7.97
N VAL A 228 0.89 -4.36 8.01
CA VAL A 228 0.14 -3.43 8.85
C VAL A 228 -0.77 -4.22 9.79
N SER A 229 -0.56 -4.06 11.10
CA SER A 229 -1.41 -4.68 12.12
C SER A 229 -1.32 -3.90 13.43
N PHE A 230 -2.47 -3.59 14.01
CA PHE A 230 -2.56 -2.87 15.28
C PHE A 230 -3.32 -3.64 16.36
N SER A 231 -3.67 -4.91 16.11
CA SER A 231 -4.15 -5.78 17.18
C SER A 231 -2.97 -6.29 18.01
N ALA A 232 -3.17 -6.28 19.33
CA ALA A 232 -2.21 -6.83 20.27
C ALA A 232 -2.21 -8.37 20.29
N PHE A 233 -3.23 -8.97 19.67
CA PHE A 233 -3.46 -10.42 19.65
C PHE A 233 -2.99 -11.07 18.35
N ASP A 234 -2.48 -10.27 17.40
CA ASP A 234 -2.06 -10.79 16.10
C ASP A 234 -0.67 -11.42 16.20
N ASP A 235 -0.60 -12.69 15.81
CA ASP A 235 0.65 -13.41 15.53
C ASP A 235 1.20 -13.10 14.13
N PHE A 236 0.86 -11.92 13.60
CA PHE A 236 1.36 -11.47 12.30
C PHE A 236 2.89 -11.42 12.33
N PRO A 237 3.58 -12.05 11.37
CA PRO A 237 5.01 -12.24 11.49
C PRO A 237 5.72 -10.89 11.38
N LEU A 238 6.60 -10.63 12.35
CA LEU A 238 7.68 -9.66 12.18
C LEU A 238 8.68 -10.33 11.24
N VAL A 239 8.42 -10.20 9.94
CA VAL A 239 9.29 -10.78 8.93
C VAL A 239 10.55 -9.93 8.89
N GLU A 240 11.70 -10.55 9.16
CA GLU A 240 12.99 -9.90 8.98
C GLU A 240 13.31 -9.93 7.48
N GLY A 241 13.51 -8.74 6.90
CA GLY A 241 14.03 -8.63 5.54
C GLY A 241 15.49 -9.04 5.48
N ASP A 242 15.99 -9.22 4.27
CA ASP A 242 17.42 -9.36 3.98
C ASP A 242 17.95 -8.14 3.21
N GLU A 243 19.22 -8.15 2.81
CA GLU A 243 19.81 -7.01 2.07
C GLU A 243 19.12 -6.73 0.72
N MET A 244 18.47 -7.73 0.12
CA MET A 244 17.80 -7.66 -1.18
C MET A 244 16.28 -7.47 -1.07
N PHE A 245 15.67 -7.77 0.07
CA PHE A 245 14.24 -7.68 0.30
C PHE A 245 13.91 -7.03 1.65
N ILE A 246 13.32 -5.84 1.60
CA ILE A 246 12.95 -5.09 2.80
C ILE A 246 11.53 -5.48 3.22
N ALA A 247 11.39 -5.96 4.45
CA ALA A 247 10.11 -6.14 5.12
C ALA A 247 9.95 -5.08 6.21
N SER A 248 8.91 -4.25 6.09
CA SER A 248 8.59 -3.18 7.03
C SER A 248 7.31 -3.52 7.79
N TYR A 249 7.28 -3.23 9.10
CA TYR A 249 6.10 -3.43 9.93
C TYR A 249 5.58 -2.10 10.47
N VAL A 250 4.29 -1.86 10.24
CA VAL A 250 3.56 -0.67 10.71
C VAL A 250 2.51 -1.14 11.71
N GLY A 251 2.74 -0.86 12.98
CA GLY A 251 1.90 -1.45 14.02
C GLY A 251 2.39 -1.25 15.43
N LEU A 252 1.70 -1.90 16.37
CA LEU A 252 1.98 -1.82 17.80
C LEU A 252 3.20 -2.63 18.23
N ARG A 253 3.58 -3.70 17.54
CA ARG A 253 4.73 -4.52 17.95
C ARG A 253 6.08 -3.82 17.73
N VAL A 254 7.02 -4.04 18.64
CA VAL A 254 8.40 -3.58 18.51
C VAL A 254 9.22 -4.67 17.78
N GLN A 255 9.80 -4.32 16.62
CA GLN A 255 10.70 -5.22 15.87
C GLN A 255 11.99 -5.52 16.67
N GLY A 256 12.52 -6.75 16.55
CA GLY A 256 13.79 -7.16 17.15
C GLY A 256 13.76 -7.44 18.66
N SER A 257 12.58 -7.48 19.29
CA SER A 257 12.45 -7.86 20.71
C SER A 257 12.25 -9.37 20.88
N ARG A 258 13.07 -10.02 21.72
CA ARG A 258 12.95 -11.44 22.06
C ARG A 258 11.62 -11.82 22.74
N SER A 259 10.91 -10.84 23.31
CA SER A 259 9.56 -11.00 23.86
C SER A 259 8.61 -10.01 23.21
N PRO A 260 7.31 -10.35 23.07
CA PRO A 260 6.33 -9.45 22.47
C PRO A 260 6.22 -8.17 23.32
N ARG A 261 6.80 -7.09 22.81
CA ARG A 261 6.69 -5.74 23.38
C ARG A 261 5.85 -4.87 22.46
N PHE A 262 4.99 -4.06 23.08
CA PHE A 262 4.16 -3.09 22.37
C PHE A 262 4.74 -1.69 22.48
N LYS A 263 4.60 -0.91 21.41
CA LYS A 263 4.96 0.49 21.33
C LYS A 263 4.00 1.29 22.20
N THR A 264 4.57 2.22 22.96
CA THR A 264 3.80 3.22 23.69
C THR A 264 3.25 4.27 22.71
N PRO A 265 2.27 5.10 23.12
CA PRO A 265 1.86 6.27 22.33
C PRO A 265 3.04 7.20 21.97
N GLY A 266 4.07 7.27 22.83
CA GLY A 266 5.31 7.98 22.54
C GLY A 266 6.12 7.34 21.41
N GLY A 267 6.16 6.01 21.35
CA GLY A 267 6.77 5.26 20.25
C GLY A 267 6.07 5.52 18.91
N LEU A 268 4.74 5.47 18.88
CA LEU A 268 3.97 5.78 17.66
C LEU A 268 4.15 7.23 17.19
N ARG A 269 4.29 8.19 18.11
CA ARG A 269 4.65 9.58 17.75
C ARG A 269 6.04 9.68 17.11
N LYS A 270 7.02 8.90 17.59
CA LYS A 270 8.36 8.85 16.98
C LYS A 270 8.29 8.22 15.59
N ASP A 271 7.49 7.17 15.42
CA ASP A 271 7.29 6.54 14.12
C ASP A 271 6.69 7.52 13.11
N PHE A 272 5.66 8.27 13.53
CA PHE A 272 5.06 9.30 12.69
C PHE A 272 6.09 10.38 12.31
N ALA A 273 6.85 10.89 13.29
CA ALA A 273 7.89 11.89 13.03
C ALA A 273 8.96 11.40 12.06
N GLN A 274 9.37 10.13 12.16
CA GLN A 274 10.31 9.52 11.21
C GLN A 274 9.71 9.44 9.80
N ALA A 275 8.47 8.96 9.69
CA ALA A 275 7.77 8.85 8.41
C ALA A 275 7.62 10.23 7.73
N MET A 276 7.39 11.28 8.50
CA MET A 276 7.28 12.64 7.97
C MET A 276 8.56 13.13 7.29
N LYS A 277 9.74 12.72 7.76
CA LYS A 277 11.00 13.10 7.08
C LYS A 277 11.04 12.59 5.63
N ALA A 278 10.51 11.39 5.39
CA ALA A 278 10.39 10.84 4.04
C ALA A 278 9.22 11.45 3.27
N CYS A 279 8.07 11.68 3.92
CA CYS A 279 6.87 12.23 3.28
C CYS A 279 7.04 13.69 2.84
N LEU A 280 7.92 14.46 3.48
CA LEU A 280 8.16 15.87 3.14
C LEU A 280 9.19 16.07 2.02
N THR A 281 9.77 14.99 1.48
CA THR A 281 10.56 15.05 0.23
C THR A 281 9.69 15.57 -0.92
N ARG A 282 10.32 16.19 -1.92
CA ARG A 282 9.62 16.82 -3.06
C ARG A 282 8.72 15.82 -3.78
N GLU A 283 9.17 14.59 -3.90
CA GLU A 283 8.53 13.50 -4.64
C GLU A 283 7.32 12.96 -3.89
N ARG A 284 7.39 12.91 -2.55
CA ARG A 284 6.38 12.27 -1.69
C ARG A 284 5.39 13.23 -1.06
N SER A 285 5.73 14.51 -0.95
CA SER A 285 4.85 15.52 -0.35
C SER A 285 3.51 15.63 -1.08
N PRO A 286 3.44 15.62 -2.42
CA PRO A 286 2.16 15.62 -3.14
C PRO A 286 1.30 14.39 -2.83
N GLN A 287 1.91 13.22 -2.64
CA GLN A 287 1.21 11.98 -2.33
C GLN A 287 0.61 12.02 -0.93
N TRP A 288 1.37 12.53 0.04
CA TRP A 288 0.90 12.72 1.41
C TRP A 288 -0.23 13.74 1.50
N ILE A 289 -0.14 14.84 0.75
CA ILE A 289 -1.21 15.84 0.65
C ILE A 289 -2.48 15.23 0.03
N ARG A 290 -2.36 14.45 -1.06
CA ARG A 290 -3.51 13.76 -1.65
C ARG A 290 -4.16 12.78 -0.69
N ALA A 291 -3.36 12.01 0.05
CA ALA A 291 -3.88 11.13 1.09
C ALA A 291 -4.64 11.92 2.17
N LEU A 292 -4.05 13.02 2.66
CA LEU A 292 -4.75 13.90 3.62
C LEU A 292 -6.07 14.44 3.08
N ARG A 293 -6.12 14.91 1.84
CA ARG A 293 -7.36 15.40 1.20
C ARG A 293 -8.43 14.31 1.11
N THR A 294 -8.02 13.06 0.86
CA THR A 294 -8.94 11.91 0.81
C THR A 294 -9.48 11.57 2.20
N LEU A 295 -8.64 11.70 3.23
CA LEU A 295 -9.02 11.44 4.62
C LEU A 295 -9.84 12.57 5.24
N ASP A 296 -9.70 13.81 4.74
CA ASP A 296 -10.41 15.01 5.20
C ASP A 296 -11.78 15.16 4.50
N TYR A 297 -12.62 14.14 4.60
CA TYR A 297 -13.98 14.20 4.05
C TYR A 297 -14.89 15.12 4.91
N PRO A 298 -16.02 15.63 4.36
CA PRO A 298 -16.96 16.46 5.11
C PRO A 298 -17.45 15.76 6.39
N GLY A 299 -17.21 16.39 7.54
CA GLY A 299 -17.56 15.82 8.86
C GLY A 299 -16.51 14.89 9.46
N SER A 300 -15.35 14.69 8.84
CA SER A 300 -14.23 13.93 9.43
C SER A 300 -13.66 14.61 10.68
N GLY A 301 -13.63 15.95 10.69
CA GLY A 301 -12.96 16.74 11.73
C GLY A 301 -11.44 16.51 11.76
N LEU A 302 -10.85 16.04 10.64
CA LEU A 302 -9.42 15.76 10.55
C LEU A 302 -8.62 17.06 10.50
N LEU A 303 -8.97 17.96 9.58
CA LEU A 303 -8.28 19.23 9.37
C LEU A 303 -9.17 20.42 9.75
N GLU A 304 -8.52 21.52 10.13
CA GLU A 304 -9.19 22.81 10.28
C GLU A 304 -9.22 23.51 8.92
N GLU A 305 -10.20 24.37 8.71
CA GLU A 305 -10.33 25.16 7.47
C GLU A 305 -9.03 25.95 7.21
N GLY A 306 -8.55 25.94 5.96
CA GLY A 306 -7.32 26.63 5.58
C GLY A 306 -6.02 25.92 6.00
N TRP A 307 -6.09 24.78 6.71
CA TRP A 307 -4.89 24.11 7.23
C TRP A 307 -4.01 23.56 6.10
N LEU A 308 -4.60 22.96 5.06
CA LEU A 308 -3.85 22.41 3.93
C LEU A 308 -3.17 23.52 3.12
N GLU A 309 -3.89 24.60 2.82
CA GLU A 309 -3.35 25.75 2.10
C GLU A 309 -2.19 26.38 2.89
N ASN A 310 -2.36 26.51 4.20
CA ASN A 310 -1.31 27.00 5.08
C ASN A 310 -0.10 26.06 5.15
N PHE A 311 -0.32 24.75 5.10
CA PHE A 311 0.74 23.74 5.07
C PHE A 311 1.51 23.80 3.74
N GLU A 312 0.80 23.82 2.60
CA GLU A 312 1.35 23.90 1.26
C GLU A 312 2.17 25.19 1.04
N ASN A 313 1.69 26.33 1.53
CA ASN A 313 2.39 27.62 1.41
C ASN A 313 3.62 27.76 2.35
N THR A 314 3.88 26.79 3.23
CA THR A 314 5.04 26.84 4.13
C THR A 314 6.30 26.40 3.42
N ALA A 315 7.26 27.30 3.18
CA ALA A 315 8.51 26.97 2.49
C ALA A 315 9.45 26.06 3.31
N SER A 316 9.53 26.26 4.63
CA SER A 316 10.45 25.50 5.50
C SER A 316 9.96 24.09 5.79
N LEU A 317 10.79 23.08 5.47
CA LEU A 317 10.54 21.67 5.77
C LEU A 317 10.38 21.43 7.28
N ASN A 318 11.24 22.04 8.10
CA ASN A 318 11.15 21.93 9.57
C ASN A 318 9.82 22.50 10.09
N SER A 319 9.34 23.60 9.52
CA SER A 319 8.04 24.17 9.89
C SER A 319 6.88 23.28 9.45
N ARG A 320 6.93 22.70 8.25
CA ARG A 320 5.94 21.69 7.80
C ARG A 320 5.93 20.47 8.70
N GLU A 321 7.11 19.95 9.07
CA GLU A 321 7.23 18.81 9.98
C GLU A 321 6.59 19.12 11.35
N ASN A 322 6.86 20.30 11.90
CA ASN A 322 6.26 20.73 13.16
C ASN A 322 4.73 20.84 13.07
N LYS A 323 4.19 21.38 11.98
CA LYS A 323 2.73 21.43 11.75
C LYS A 323 2.11 20.04 11.69
N ALA A 324 2.72 19.11 10.95
CA ALA A 324 2.25 17.73 10.87
C ALA A 324 2.28 17.04 12.24
N ARG A 325 3.33 17.25 13.05
CA ARG A 325 3.42 16.72 14.41
C ARG A 325 2.36 17.31 15.35
N GLN A 326 2.04 18.60 15.21
CA GLN A 326 0.97 19.24 15.97
C GLN A 326 -0.41 18.69 15.59
N LEU A 327 -0.68 18.54 14.29
CA LEU A 327 -1.88 17.88 13.78
C LEU A 327 -2.01 16.48 14.39
N PHE A 328 -0.99 15.64 14.29
CA PHE A 328 -1.03 14.28 14.84
C PHE A 328 -1.37 14.23 16.34
N ARG A 329 -0.91 15.20 17.12
CA ARG A 329 -1.19 15.27 18.56
C ARG A 329 -2.65 15.58 18.87
N ARG A 330 -3.37 16.34 18.05
CA ARG A 330 -4.78 16.71 18.31
C ARG A 330 -5.80 15.68 17.83
N LEU A 331 -5.41 14.81 16.90
CA LEU A 331 -6.32 13.82 16.29
C LEU A 331 -6.86 12.78 17.28
N SER A 332 -8.05 12.23 16.97
CA SER A 332 -8.59 11.06 17.66
C SER A 332 -7.73 9.81 17.41
N ALA A 333 -7.94 8.74 18.19
CA ALA A 333 -7.14 7.52 18.06
C ALA A 333 -7.20 6.91 16.64
N GLY A 334 -8.41 6.80 16.06
CA GLY A 334 -8.60 6.29 14.69
C GLY A 334 -7.93 7.17 13.62
N HIS A 335 -8.05 8.50 13.72
CA HIS A 335 -7.39 9.41 12.79
C HIS A 335 -5.86 9.34 12.90
N ARG A 336 -5.31 9.26 14.13
CA ARG A 336 -3.86 9.04 14.32
C ARG A 336 -3.40 7.73 13.69
N LEU A 337 -4.18 6.67 13.85
CA LEU A 337 -3.89 5.35 13.32
C LEU A 337 -3.79 5.38 11.78
N VAL A 338 -4.82 5.93 11.14
CA VAL A 338 -4.89 6.05 9.68
C VAL A 338 -3.79 6.97 9.14
N LEU A 339 -3.59 8.13 9.77
CA LEU A 339 -2.56 9.07 9.33
C LEU A 339 -1.14 8.49 9.47
N LEU A 340 -0.85 7.81 10.58
CA LEU A 340 0.43 7.11 10.76
C LEU A 340 0.61 6.02 9.70
N THR A 341 -0.43 5.22 9.46
CA THR A 341 -0.39 4.13 8.48
C THR A 341 -0.14 4.67 7.09
N MET A 342 -0.88 5.69 6.66
CA MET A 342 -0.68 6.32 5.35
C MET A 342 0.70 6.95 5.21
N SER A 343 1.21 7.66 6.24
CA SER A 343 2.57 8.20 6.23
C SER A 343 3.64 7.10 6.08
N ARG A 344 3.49 5.98 6.80
CA ARG A 344 4.42 4.84 6.70
C ARG A 344 4.29 4.09 5.37
N LEU A 345 3.09 3.99 4.81
CA LEU A 345 2.89 3.42 3.48
C LEU A 345 3.54 4.30 2.41
N ILE A 346 3.36 5.62 2.45
CA ILE A 346 4.05 6.55 1.53
C ILE A 346 5.59 6.47 1.70
N GLU A 347 6.07 6.20 2.91
CA GLU A 347 7.50 5.98 3.15
C GLU A 347 8.05 4.70 2.50
N HIS A 348 7.28 3.61 2.53
CA HIS A 348 7.80 2.27 2.20
C HIS A 348 7.29 1.67 0.89
N VAL A 349 6.16 2.13 0.36
CA VAL A 349 5.56 1.62 -0.88
C VAL A 349 6.32 2.14 -2.10
N SER A 350 6.81 1.20 -2.89
CA SER A 350 7.40 1.35 -4.22
C SER A 350 6.79 0.34 -5.19
N GLU A 351 7.23 0.32 -6.45
CA GLU A 351 6.77 -0.66 -7.44
C GLU A 351 6.82 -2.09 -6.91
N ARG A 352 5.73 -2.85 -7.14
CA ARG A 352 5.58 -4.24 -6.71
C ARG A 352 5.86 -4.44 -5.21
N THR A 353 5.40 -3.49 -4.40
CA THR A 353 5.24 -3.70 -2.96
C THR A 353 4.01 -4.56 -2.72
N LEU A 354 4.14 -5.59 -1.89
CA LEU A 354 3.01 -6.23 -1.24
C LEU A 354 2.72 -5.49 0.07
N VAL A 355 1.51 -4.96 0.21
CA VAL A 355 0.97 -4.46 1.48
C VAL A 355 0.03 -5.52 2.04
N ILE A 356 0.22 -5.89 3.30
CA ILE A 356 -0.71 -6.78 3.98
C ILE A 356 -1.31 -6.05 5.15
N ILE A 357 -2.63 -6.11 5.27
CA ILE A 357 -3.37 -5.46 6.35
C ILE A 357 -4.30 -6.48 6.97
N ASP A 358 -4.21 -6.64 8.29
CA ASP A 358 -5.16 -7.46 9.07
C ASP A 358 -6.11 -6.55 9.83
N GLU A 359 -7.42 -6.78 9.66
CA GLU A 359 -8.53 -6.07 10.31
C GLU A 359 -8.38 -4.54 10.34
N PRO A 360 -8.33 -3.86 9.17
CA PRO A 360 -8.24 -2.40 9.12
C PRO A 360 -9.41 -1.68 9.80
N GLU A 361 -10.56 -2.35 9.95
CA GLU A 361 -11.73 -1.84 10.65
C GLU A 361 -11.55 -1.64 12.16
N THR A 362 -10.52 -2.25 12.76
CA THR A 362 -10.32 -2.23 14.20
C THR A 362 -10.07 -0.80 14.70
N HIS A 363 -11.01 -0.28 15.50
CA HIS A 363 -11.06 1.09 16.02
C HIS A 363 -11.34 2.20 15.00
N LEU A 364 -11.81 1.88 13.79
CA LEU A 364 -12.23 2.86 12.79
C LEU A 364 -13.76 2.90 12.63
N HIS A 365 -14.32 4.10 12.63
CA HIS A 365 -15.72 4.26 12.24
C HIS A 365 -15.87 4.11 10.71
N PRO A 366 -17.03 3.67 10.21
CA PRO A 366 -17.21 3.32 8.79
C PRO A 366 -16.74 4.39 7.78
N PRO A 367 -17.05 5.70 7.93
CA PRO A 367 -16.63 6.68 6.93
C PRO A 367 -15.10 6.86 6.86
N LEU A 368 -14.42 6.81 8.00
CA LEU A 368 -12.96 6.89 8.06
C LEU A 368 -12.30 5.63 7.47
N LEU A 369 -12.92 4.46 7.65
CA LEU A 369 -12.47 3.21 7.05
C LEU A 369 -12.58 3.26 5.53
N SER A 370 -13.71 3.71 4.97
CA SER A 370 -13.86 3.93 3.52
C SER A 370 -12.82 4.91 2.99
N ALA A 371 -12.64 6.06 3.66
CA ALA A 371 -11.63 7.04 3.26
C ALA A 371 -10.20 6.48 3.30
N PHE A 372 -9.88 5.64 4.30
CA PHE A 372 -8.60 4.95 4.39
C PHE A 372 -8.40 3.95 3.24
N MET A 373 -9.40 3.09 2.97
CA MET A 373 -9.34 2.14 1.86
C MET A 373 -9.18 2.84 0.51
N ARG A 374 -9.85 3.99 0.34
CA ARG A 374 -9.70 4.82 -0.85
C ARG A 374 -8.29 5.40 -0.98
N ALA A 375 -7.76 6.00 0.09
CA ALA A 375 -6.41 6.56 0.10
C ALA A 375 -5.33 5.50 -0.14
N LEU A 376 -5.52 4.29 0.42
CA LEU A 376 -4.67 3.12 0.19
C LEU A 376 -4.70 2.71 -1.30
N SER A 377 -5.91 2.60 -1.86
CA SER A 377 -6.09 2.25 -3.28
C SER A 377 -5.44 3.28 -4.19
N ASP A 378 -5.62 4.58 -3.94
CA ASP A 378 -5.04 5.64 -4.77
C ASP A 378 -3.50 5.62 -4.70
N LEU A 379 -2.91 5.42 -3.51
CA LEU A 379 -1.46 5.27 -3.34
C LEU A 379 -0.91 4.07 -4.13
N LEU A 380 -1.54 2.91 -4.01
CA LEU A 380 -1.08 1.68 -4.63
C LEU A 380 -1.28 1.67 -6.14
N ALA A 381 -2.34 2.33 -6.65
CA ALA A 381 -2.55 2.54 -8.08
C ALA A 381 -1.46 3.45 -8.67
N GLU A 382 -1.02 4.47 -7.92
CA GLU A 382 0.06 5.35 -8.35
C GLU A 382 1.40 4.63 -8.40
N ARG A 383 1.72 3.88 -7.33
CA ARG A 383 3.00 3.20 -7.12
C ARG A 383 3.07 1.78 -7.71
N ASN A 384 2.00 1.30 -8.36
CA ASN A 384 1.91 -0.05 -8.93
C ASN A 384 2.24 -1.14 -7.89
N GLY A 385 1.60 -1.04 -6.72
CA GLY A 385 1.65 -2.03 -5.63
C GLY A 385 0.34 -2.83 -5.50
N LEU A 386 0.35 -3.83 -4.62
CA LEU A 386 -0.80 -4.67 -4.30
C LEU A 386 -1.04 -4.64 -2.79
N ALA A 387 -2.28 -4.44 -2.36
CA ALA A 387 -2.71 -4.73 -1.00
C ALA A 387 -3.52 -6.02 -0.95
N ILE A 388 -3.29 -6.83 0.08
CA ILE A 388 -4.19 -7.92 0.47
C ILE A 388 -4.64 -7.67 1.90
N VAL A 389 -5.96 -7.55 2.07
CA VAL A 389 -6.60 -7.13 3.31
C VAL A 389 -7.43 -8.28 3.86
N ALA A 390 -7.15 -8.73 5.08
CA ALA A 390 -8.09 -9.60 5.80
C ALA A 390 -9.11 -8.73 6.52
N THR A 391 -10.39 -9.00 6.29
CA THR A 391 -11.46 -8.19 6.86
C THR A 391 -12.72 -8.99 7.10
N HIS A 392 -13.44 -8.58 8.14
CA HIS A 392 -14.80 -8.97 8.45
C HIS A 392 -15.81 -7.88 8.12
N SER A 393 -15.32 -6.68 7.80
CA SER A 393 -16.13 -5.50 7.60
C SER A 393 -16.71 -5.45 6.19
N PRO A 394 -18.05 -5.46 6.04
CA PRO A 394 -18.68 -5.22 4.75
C PRO A 394 -18.32 -3.86 4.17
N VAL A 395 -18.00 -2.87 5.02
CA VAL A 395 -17.58 -1.52 4.59
C VAL A 395 -16.28 -1.55 3.80
N VAL A 396 -15.36 -2.49 4.12
CA VAL A 396 -14.15 -2.69 3.32
C VAL A 396 -14.50 -3.29 1.96
N LEU A 397 -15.44 -4.22 1.92
CA LEU A 397 -15.88 -4.87 0.68
C LEU A 397 -16.61 -3.88 -0.25
N GLN A 398 -17.30 -2.87 0.30
CA GLN A 398 -17.90 -1.78 -0.49
C GLN A 398 -16.88 -0.99 -1.32
N GLU A 399 -15.58 -1.02 -0.95
CA GLU A 399 -14.52 -0.28 -1.63
C GLU A 399 -13.71 -1.15 -2.61
N ILE A 400 -14.06 -2.43 -2.77
CA ILE A 400 -13.27 -3.42 -3.53
C ILE A 400 -14.20 -4.13 -4.54
N PRO A 401 -13.80 -4.29 -5.81
CA PRO A 401 -14.62 -5.04 -6.78
C PRO A 401 -14.62 -6.55 -6.49
N ALA A 402 -15.71 -7.24 -6.80
CA ALA A 402 -15.92 -8.64 -6.39
C ALA A 402 -14.85 -9.61 -6.90
N HIS A 403 -14.28 -9.36 -8.08
CA HIS A 403 -13.20 -10.18 -8.63
C HIS A 403 -11.87 -10.05 -7.85
N CYS A 404 -11.75 -9.04 -6.98
CA CYS A 404 -10.64 -8.86 -6.04
C CYS A 404 -10.98 -9.34 -4.61
N VAL A 405 -12.14 -9.97 -4.40
CA VAL A 405 -12.57 -10.48 -3.10
C VAL A 405 -12.57 -12.00 -3.10
N TRP A 406 -12.00 -12.60 -2.06
CA TRP A 406 -12.05 -14.03 -1.79
C TRP A 406 -12.79 -14.29 -0.49
N LYS A 407 -13.88 -15.05 -0.56
CA LYS A 407 -14.62 -15.54 0.60
C LYS A 407 -14.06 -16.90 1.00
N LEU A 408 -13.59 -17.01 2.24
CA LEU A 408 -13.05 -18.22 2.83
C LEU A 408 -14.09 -18.87 3.75
N TRP A 409 -14.19 -20.19 3.69
CA TRP A 409 -14.98 -20.99 4.62
C TRP A 409 -14.23 -22.25 5.02
N ARG A 410 -14.62 -22.83 6.15
CA ARG A 410 -14.07 -24.09 6.62
C ARG A 410 -15.19 -25.06 6.98
N TYR A 411 -15.15 -26.27 6.44
CA TYR A 411 -16.09 -27.34 6.76
C TYR A 411 -15.37 -28.67 6.91
N GLY A 412 -15.62 -29.40 8.00
CA GLY A 412 -15.01 -30.72 8.22
C GLY A 412 -13.48 -30.75 8.16
N GLY A 413 -12.82 -29.64 8.53
CA GLY A 413 -11.37 -29.49 8.45
C GLY A 413 -10.85 -28.94 7.11
N GLN A 414 -11.65 -28.98 6.04
CA GLN A 414 -11.30 -28.48 4.70
C GLN A 414 -11.45 -26.97 4.59
N LEU A 415 -10.44 -26.30 4.04
CA LEU A 415 -10.50 -24.88 3.64
C LEU A 415 -11.07 -24.78 2.23
N GLY A 416 -12.12 -23.98 2.05
CA GLY A 416 -12.62 -23.59 0.74
C GLY A 416 -12.51 -22.09 0.54
N ALA A 417 -12.33 -21.66 -0.72
CA ALA A 417 -12.41 -20.26 -1.09
C ALA A 417 -13.07 -20.07 -2.45
N ALA A 418 -13.83 -18.98 -2.62
CA ALA A 418 -14.39 -18.54 -3.89
C ALA A 418 -14.65 -17.03 -3.85
N GLN A 419 -14.79 -16.42 -5.02
CA GLN A 419 -15.23 -15.03 -5.13
C GLN A 419 -16.70 -14.88 -4.70
N PRO A 420 -17.13 -13.68 -4.27
CA PRO A 420 -18.54 -13.35 -4.08
C PRO A 420 -19.38 -13.61 -5.34
N ARG A 421 -20.66 -13.93 -5.14
CA ARG A 421 -21.64 -14.16 -6.21
C ARG A 421 -22.23 -12.87 -6.77
N ILE A 422 -22.07 -11.78 -6.03
CA ILE A 422 -22.56 -10.44 -6.34
C ILE A 422 -21.39 -9.47 -6.47
N GLU A 423 -21.60 -8.34 -7.13
CA GLU A 423 -20.65 -7.23 -7.08
C GLU A 423 -20.58 -6.69 -5.63
N THR A 424 -19.37 -6.36 -5.18
CA THR A 424 -19.12 -5.84 -3.84
C THR A 424 -18.91 -4.33 -3.83
N TYR A 425 -18.31 -3.77 -4.89
CA TYR A 425 -18.03 -2.34 -4.95
C TYR A 425 -19.32 -1.52 -4.96
N GLY A 426 -19.53 -0.70 -3.93
CA GLY A 426 -20.72 0.14 -3.77
C GLY A 426 -22.01 -0.58 -3.35
N GLU A 427 -21.96 -1.88 -3.04
CA GLU A 427 -23.14 -2.66 -2.65
C GLU A 427 -23.62 -2.32 -1.23
N ASN A 428 -24.87 -2.66 -0.89
CA ASN A 428 -25.43 -2.45 0.45
C ASN A 428 -24.73 -3.30 1.52
N VAL A 429 -24.44 -2.70 2.68
CA VAL A 429 -23.80 -3.37 3.83
C VAL A 429 -24.55 -4.62 4.28
N GLY A 430 -25.89 -4.58 4.35
CA GLY A 430 -26.71 -5.72 4.76
C GLY A 430 -26.63 -6.88 3.76
N VAL A 431 -26.70 -6.57 2.46
CA VAL A 431 -26.53 -7.56 1.37
C VAL A 431 -25.15 -8.21 1.43
N LEU A 432 -24.10 -7.41 1.62
CA LEU A 432 -22.72 -7.91 1.78
C LEU A 432 -22.54 -8.75 3.04
N THR A 433 -23.18 -8.34 4.15
CA THR A 433 -23.16 -9.10 5.40
C THR A 433 -23.78 -10.48 5.19
N HIS A 434 -24.91 -10.55 4.48
CA HIS A 434 -25.54 -11.82 4.13
C HIS A 434 -24.71 -12.66 3.14
N GLU A 435 -24.09 -12.04 2.15
CA GLU A 435 -23.22 -12.71 1.16
C GLU A 435 -21.98 -13.38 1.80
N VAL A 436 -21.44 -12.77 2.86
CA VAL A 436 -20.25 -13.26 3.57
C VAL A 436 -20.62 -14.19 4.74
N PHE A 437 -21.65 -13.86 5.51
CA PHE A 437 -21.97 -14.50 6.79
C PHE A 437 -23.34 -15.19 6.84
N GLY A 438 -24.08 -15.30 5.72
CA GLY A 438 -25.50 -15.68 5.70
C GLY A 438 -25.90 -16.86 6.60
N LEU A 439 -25.14 -17.97 6.58
CA LEU A 439 -25.41 -19.14 7.43
C LEU A 439 -25.27 -18.86 8.94
N GLU A 440 -24.41 -17.92 9.33
CA GLU A 440 -24.10 -17.56 10.72
C GLU A 440 -25.17 -16.63 11.28
N LEU A 441 -25.57 -15.63 10.49
CA LEU A 441 -26.67 -14.73 10.82
C LEU A 441 -27.96 -15.50 11.05
N THR A 442 -28.16 -16.61 10.33
CA THR A 442 -29.34 -17.44 10.51
C THR A 442 -29.31 -18.32 11.77
N GLU A 443 -28.12 -18.60 12.31
CA GLU A 443 -27.92 -19.45 13.49
C GLU A 443 -27.69 -18.65 14.77
N ALA A 444 -27.45 -17.33 14.68
CA ALA A 444 -27.15 -16.46 15.81
C ALA A 444 -27.99 -15.17 15.80
N GLY A 445 -28.18 -14.57 16.99
CA GLY A 445 -28.84 -13.26 17.13
C GLY A 445 -30.36 -13.28 16.96
N PHE A 446 -30.95 -12.16 16.52
CA PHE A 446 -32.41 -11.99 16.46
C PHE A 446 -33.09 -12.87 15.40
N LEU A 447 -32.39 -13.21 14.30
CA LEU A 447 -32.89 -14.10 13.24
C LEU A 447 -33.15 -15.51 13.75
N HIS A 448 -32.27 -16.03 14.62
CA HIS A 448 -32.48 -17.31 15.29
C HIS A 448 -33.75 -17.28 16.15
N GLU A 449 -33.95 -16.21 16.92
CA GLU A 449 -35.13 -16.07 17.77
C GLU A 449 -36.43 -15.92 16.94
N LEU A 450 -36.39 -15.18 15.83
CA LEU A 450 -37.53 -15.09 14.91
C LEU A 450 -37.90 -16.46 14.34
N ARG A 451 -36.92 -17.24 13.87
CA ARG A 451 -37.17 -18.62 13.39
C ARG A 451 -37.75 -19.51 14.47
N ARG A 452 -37.17 -19.48 15.68
CA ARG A 452 -37.68 -20.25 16.82
C ARG A 452 -39.14 -19.92 17.12
N LEU A 453 -39.54 -18.65 17.09
CA LEU A 453 -40.92 -18.25 17.32
C LEU A 453 -41.86 -18.69 16.19
N VAL A 454 -41.42 -18.56 14.93
CA VAL A 454 -42.17 -19.03 13.75
C VAL A 454 -42.36 -20.55 13.78
N ASP A 455 -41.32 -21.32 14.13
CA ASP A 455 -41.33 -22.78 14.23
C ASP A 455 -42.24 -23.28 15.35
N VAL A 456 -42.40 -22.50 16.43
CA VAL A 456 -43.34 -22.78 17.53
C VAL A 456 -44.78 -22.35 17.17
N GLY A 457 -45.01 -21.82 15.97
CA GLY A 457 -46.34 -21.52 15.44
C GLY A 457 -46.85 -20.11 15.73
N TYR A 458 -45.98 -19.16 16.10
CA TYR A 458 -46.42 -17.78 16.31
C TYR A 458 -46.89 -17.16 14.98
N SER A 459 -47.94 -16.35 15.04
CA SER A 459 -48.37 -15.49 13.93
C SER A 459 -47.56 -14.19 13.89
N TYR A 460 -47.66 -13.43 12.80
CA TYR A 460 -46.99 -12.14 12.66
C TYR A 460 -47.26 -11.20 13.84
N ASP A 461 -48.53 -11.02 14.19
CA ASP A 461 -48.94 -10.14 15.29
C ASP A 461 -48.47 -10.66 16.66
N ALA A 462 -48.49 -11.98 16.87
CA ALA A 462 -48.01 -12.58 18.11
C ALA A 462 -46.50 -12.38 18.30
N VAL A 463 -45.70 -12.42 17.23
CA VAL A 463 -44.27 -12.09 17.30
C VAL A 463 -44.06 -10.60 17.58
N LEU A 464 -44.82 -9.70 16.95
CA LEU A 464 -44.74 -8.27 17.26
C LEU A 464 -45.07 -7.97 18.72
N GLU A 465 -46.12 -8.60 19.26
CA GLU A 465 -46.49 -8.47 20.67
C GLU A 465 -45.43 -9.07 21.59
N HIS A 466 -44.84 -10.22 21.22
CA HIS A 466 -43.73 -10.83 21.96
C HIS A 466 -42.55 -9.86 22.15
N PHE A 467 -42.22 -9.07 21.13
CA PHE A 467 -41.21 -8.02 21.20
C PHE A 467 -41.75 -6.65 21.64
N SER A 468 -43.00 -6.56 22.12
CA SER A 468 -43.65 -5.33 22.57
C SER A 468 -43.60 -4.19 21.52
N GLY A 469 -43.73 -4.54 20.23
CA GLY A 469 -43.65 -3.60 19.12
C GLY A 469 -42.26 -3.01 18.84
N ARG A 470 -41.20 -3.54 19.46
CA ARG A 470 -39.81 -3.05 19.32
C ARG A 470 -38.99 -3.80 18.26
N LEU A 471 -39.66 -4.42 17.29
CA LEU A 471 -39.02 -5.10 16.18
C LEU A 471 -38.71 -4.10 15.06
N GLY A 472 -37.45 -3.99 14.63
CA GLY A 472 -37.06 -3.09 13.53
C GLY A 472 -37.66 -3.51 12.18
N SER A 473 -37.74 -2.58 11.22
CA SER A 473 -38.35 -2.82 9.90
C SER A 473 -37.72 -3.97 9.12
N GLU A 474 -36.39 -4.13 9.17
CA GLU A 474 -35.69 -5.25 8.54
C GLU A 474 -36.08 -6.59 9.16
N ALA A 475 -36.15 -6.64 10.49
CA ALA A 475 -36.57 -7.85 11.21
C ALA A 475 -38.06 -8.17 10.95
N GLN A 476 -38.92 -7.17 10.78
CA GLN A 476 -40.31 -7.35 10.37
C GLN A 476 -40.42 -7.94 8.95
N LEU A 477 -39.62 -7.44 7.99
CA LEU A 477 -39.58 -7.95 6.62
C LEU A 477 -39.09 -9.40 6.58
N VAL A 478 -38.05 -9.73 7.35
CA VAL A 478 -37.56 -11.10 7.52
C VAL A 478 -38.63 -12.00 8.13
N LEU A 479 -39.34 -11.54 9.17
CA LEU A 479 -40.44 -12.28 9.80
C LEU A 479 -41.55 -12.60 8.78
N SER A 480 -41.97 -11.62 7.97
CA SER A 480 -42.96 -11.85 6.92
C SER A 480 -42.51 -12.92 5.92
N ALA A 481 -41.24 -12.92 5.52
CA ALA A 481 -40.69 -13.93 4.62
C ALA A 481 -40.65 -15.33 5.25
N LEU A 482 -40.27 -15.44 6.53
CA LEU A 482 -40.23 -16.72 7.26
C LEU A 482 -41.63 -17.34 7.43
N LEU A 483 -42.64 -16.51 7.75
CA LEU A 483 -44.01 -16.96 7.87
C LEU A 483 -44.58 -17.42 6.53
N GLY A 484 -44.31 -16.68 5.44
CA GLY A 484 -44.71 -17.11 4.10
C GLY A 484 -44.15 -18.48 3.72
N GLN A 485 -42.87 -18.75 4.05
CA GLN A 485 -42.27 -20.07 3.81
C GLN A 485 -42.90 -21.19 4.63
N ARG A 486 -43.24 -20.94 5.91
CA ARG A 486 -43.93 -21.93 6.76
C ARG A 486 -45.31 -22.26 6.20
N ASP A 487 -46.08 -21.23 5.88
CA ASP A 487 -47.48 -21.38 5.47
C ASP A 487 -47.59 -22.02 4.06
N ASP A 488 -46.63 -21.79 3.16
CA ASP A 488 -46.51 -22.48 1.86
C ASP A 488 -46.21 -23.99 2.02
N VAL A 489 -45.40 -24.36 3.03
CA VAL A 489 -45.06 -25.77 3.32
C VAL A 489 -46.25 -26.50 3.97
N GLU A 490 -47.03 -25.83 4.81
CA GLU A 490 -48.24 -26.40 5.41
C GLU A 490 -49.42 -26.47 4.42
N GLY A 491 -49.48 -25.61 3.39
CA GLY A 491 -50.53 -25.60 2.36
C GLY A 491 -50.42 -26.65 1.26
N HIS A 492 -49.30 -27.39 1.19
CA HIS A 492 -49.05 -28.47 0.22
C HIS A 492 -48.94 -29.86 0.86
N GLY A 493 -49.25 -29.99 2.15
CA GLY A 493 -49.24 -31.24 2.92
C GLY A 493 -50.56 -32.00 2.92
#